data_AF-A0A962FUI4-F1
#
_entry.id   AF-A0A962FUI4-F1
#
_cell.length_a   1.000
_cell.length_b   1.000
_cell.length_c   1.000
_cell.angle_alpha   90.00
_cell.angle_beta   90.00
_cell.angle_gamma   90.00
#
_symmetry.space_group_name_H-M   'P 1'
#
loop_
_entity.id
_entity.type
_entity.pdbx_description
1 polymer ?
#
loop_
_entity_poly.entity_id
_entity_poly.type
_entity_poly.pdbx_seq_one_letter_code
_entity_poly.pdbx_strand_id
1 'polypeptide(L)' 'MDVLEFLIPLALLLGGIGLVFFVWSIKTGQYDDLDGAAHRILIDDDVPPQSTKRDDSSPDRGE' A
#
# COMPACT_ATOMS: atom_id res chain seq x y z
N MET A 1 -31.42 20.53 31.06
CA MET A 1 -31.46 20.08 29.67
C MET A 1 -30.65 21.08 28.86
N ASP A 2 -29.35 21.07 29.10
CA ASP A 2 -28.41 21.90 28.35
C ASP A 2 -27.95 21.16 27.11
N VAL A 3 -27.63 21.91 26.06
CA VAL A 3 -27.11 21.36 24.79
C VAL A 3 -25.87 20.48 25.00
N LEU A 4 -25.09 20.76 26.06
CA LEU A 4 -23.92 19.98 26.44
C LEU A 4 -24.23 18.52 26.79
N GLU A 5 -25.41 18.24 27.37
CA GLU A 5 -25.84 16.88 27.72
C GLU A 5 -25.94 15.97 26.48
N PHE A 6 -26.21 16.56 25.30
CA PHE A 6 -26.27 15.84 24.02
C PHE A 6 -24.95 15.89 23.24
N LEU A 7 -24.26 17.03 23.28
CA LEU A 7 -23.02 17.23 22.51
C LEU A 7 -21.86 16.39 23.04
N ILE A 8 -21.73 16.23 24.36
CA ILE A 8 -20.65 15.43 24.96
C ILE A 8 -20.72 13.96 24.52
N PRO A 9 -21.83 13.22 24.70
CA PRO A 9 -21.90 11.83 24.25
C PRO A 9 -21.80 11.70 22.73
N LEU A 10 -22.37 12.64 21.96
CA LEU A 10 -22.25 12.63 20.50
C LEU A 10 -20.80 12.80 20.04
N ALA A 11 -20.05 13.73 20.64
CA ALA A 11 -18.64 13.95 20.32
C ALA A 11 -17.79 12.72 20.68
N LEU A 12 -18.03 12.11 21.85
CA LEU A 12 -17.34 10.88 22.25
C LEU A 12 -17.65 9.72 21.30
N LEU A 13 -18.90 9.56 20.86
CA LEU A 13 -19.30 8.55 19.90
C LEU A 13 -18.58 8.76 18.55
N LEU A 14 -18.61 9.98 18.01
CA LEU A 14 -17.96 10.31 16.75
C LEU A 14 -16.44 10.12 16.81
N GLY A 15 -15.81 10.58 17.91
CA GLY A 15 -14.39 10.38 18.15
C GLY A 15 -14.02 8.90 18.29
N GLY A 16 -14.84 8.13 19.01
CA GLY A 16 -14.65 6.69 19.18
C GLY A 16 -14.77 5.92 17.87
N ILE A 17 -15.78 6.23 17.05
CA ILE A 17 -15.95 5.67 15.72
C ILE A 17 -14.72 5.97 14.85
N GLY A 18 -14.30 7.24 14.81
CA GLY A 18 -13.11 7.66 14.06
C GLY A 18 -11.84 6.92 14.51
N LEU A 19 -11.64 6.76 15.82
CA LEU A 19 -10.49 6.04 16.37
C LEU A 19 -10.51 4.54 15.99
N VAL A 20 -11.68 3.90 16.06
CA VAL A 20 -11.83 2.49 15.65
C VAL A 20 -11.50 2.31 14.18
N PHE A 21 -12.04 3.16 13.30
CA PHE A 21 -11.73 3.13 11.87
C PHE A 21 -10.25 3.40 11.60
N PHE A 22 -9.64 4.35 12.30
CA PHE A 22 -8.22 4.67 12.17
C PHE A 22 -7.34 3.48 12.53
N VAL A 23 -7.57 2.85 13.68
CA VAL A 23 -6.83 1.66 14.11
C VAL A 23 -7.05 0.48 13.15
N TRP A 24 -8.28 0.30 12.67
CA TRP A 24 -8.57 -0.74 11.68
C TRP A 24 -7.84 -0.51 10.36
N SER A 25 -7.75 0.75 9.89
CA SER A 25 -7.01 1.12 8.67
C SER A 25 -5.54 0.73 8.76
N ILE A 26 -4.87 1.07 9.87
CA ILE A 26 -3.46 0.69 10.10
C ILE A 26 -3.30 -0.83 10.12
N LYS A 27 -4.18 -1.55 10.84
CA LYS A 27 -4.10 -3.01 10.96
C LYS A 27 -4.39 -3.76 9.65
N THR A 28 -5.03 -3.12 8.68
CA THR A 28 -5.37 -3.75 7.38
C THR A 28 -4.16 -3.78 6.44
N GLY A 29 -3.00 -3.24 6.84
CA GLY A 29 -1.76 -3.38 6.07
C GLY A 29 -1.74 -2.56 4.77
N GLN A 30 -2.66 -1.60 4.60
CA GLN A 30 -2.64 -0.70 3.43
C GLN A 30 -1.38 0.16 3.34
N TYR A 31 -0.65 0.32 4.44
CA TYR A 31 0.60 1.06 4.47
C TYR A 31 1.81 0.22 4.03
N ASP A 32 1.73 -1.11 4.08
CA ASP A 32 2.86 -1.99 3.69
C ASP A 32 3.15 -1.92 2.17
N ASP A 33 2.12 -1.64 1.35
CA ASP A 33 2.26 -1.48 -0.10
C ASP A 33 2.91 -0.12 -0.50
N LEU A 34 2.77 0.90 0.35
CA LEU A 34 3.43 2.20 0.15
C LEU A 34 4.96 2.09 0.30
N ASP A 35 5.43 1.31 1.27
CA ASP A 35 6.87 1.03 1.43
C ASP A 35 7.44 0.27 0.22
N GLY A 36 6.68 -0.68 -0.32
CA GLY A 36 7.06 -1.41 -1.54
C GLY A 36 7.13 -0.51 -2.79
N ALA A 37 6.20 0.42 -2.96
CA ALA A 37 6.19 1.38 -4.06
C ALA A 37 7.37 2.39 -3.97
N ALA A 38 7.70 2.86 -2.76
CA ALA A 38 8.84 3.73 -2.52
C ALA A 38 10.20 3.04 -2.79
N HIS A 39 10.29 1.72 -2.58
CA HIS A 39 11.50 0.98 -2.92
C HIS A 39 11.70 0.83 -4.44
N ARG A 40 10.60 0.70 -5.20
CA ARG A 40 10.65 0.59 -6.67
C ARG A 40 11.06 1.91 -7.35
N ILE A 41 10.51 3.05 -6.92
CA ILE A 41 10.85 4.36 -7.52
C ILE A 41 12.33 4.74 -7.32
N LEU A 42 12.96 4.28 -6.23
CA LEU A 42 14.39 4.56 -5.95
C LEU A 42 15.35 3.61 -6.67
N ILE A 43 14.91 2.40 -7.04
CA ILE A 43 15.76 1.38 -7.68
C ILE A 43 15.58 1.36 -9.21
N ASP A 44 14.39 1.68 -9.72
CA ASP A 44 14.09 1.60 -11.17
C ASP A 44 14.88 2.61 -12.02
N ASP A 45 15.42 3.69 -11.42
CA ASP A 45 16.29 4.63 -12.14
C ASP A 45 17.66 4.01 -12.52
N ASP A 46 18.09 2.94 -11.83
CA ASP A 46 19.38 2.27 -12.03
C ASP A 46 19.26 0.91 -12.76
N VAL A 47 18.05 0.47 -13.12
CA VAL A 47 17.85 -0.78 -13.87
C VAL A 47 17.78 -0.45 -15.37
N PRO A 48 18.86 -0.66 -16.16
CA PRO A 48 18.74 -0.55 -17.61
C PRO A 48 17.67 -1.54 -18.07
N PRO A 49 16.81 -1.18 -19.05
CA PRO A 49 15.78 -2.08 -19.55
C PRO A 49 16.47 -3.37 -19.95
N GLN A 50 16.21 -4.44 -19.19
CA GLN A 50 16.66 -5.78 -19.53
C GLN A 50 16.01 -6.05 -20.87
N SER A 51 16.80 -5.84 -21.94
CA SER A 51 16.44 -6.29 -23.27
C SER A 51 16.03 -7.73 -23.07
N THR A 52 14.78 -8.03 -23.42
CA THR A 52 14.34 -9.39 -23.61
C THR A 52 15.29 -9.96 -24.67
N LYS A 53 16.36 -10.60 -24.19
CA LYS A 53 17.31 -11.26 -25.04
C LYS A 53 16.52 -12.41 -25.61
N ARG A 54 16.05 -12.16 -26.83
CA ARG A 54 15.64 -13.14 -27.81
C ARG A 54 16.74 -14.19 -27.85
N ASP A 55 16.59 -15.25 -27.06
CA ASP A 55 17.33 -16.50 -27.26
C ASP A 55 16.67 -17.22 -28.45
N ASP A 56 16.87 -16.58 -29.61
CA ASP A 56 16.92 -17.24 -30.90
C ASP A 56 18.33 -17.85 -31.00
N SER A 57 18.49 -19.07 -30.48
CA SER A 57 19.59 -19.99 -30.83
C SER A 57 19.53 -21.24 -29.94
N SER A 58 18.69 -22.20 -30.31
CA SER A 58 19.10 -23.61 -30.15
C SER A 58 19.84 -24.00 -31.43
N PRO A 59 21.14 -24.33 -31.34
CA PRO A 59 21.92 -24.74 -32.49
C PRO A 59 21.51 -26.15 -32.91
N ASP A 60 21.52 -26.32 -34.23
CA ASP A 60 21.71 -27.57 -34.95
C ASP A 60 22.29 -28.70 -34.09
N ARG A 61 21.50 -29.76 -33.91
CA ARG A 61 21.95 -31.05 -33.39
C ARG A 61 21.30 -32.10 -34.29
N GLY A 62 22.07 -32.54 -35.28
CA GLY A 62 21.63 -33.49 -36.29
C GLY A 62 21.22 -34.84 -35.71
N GLU A 63 20.28 -35.48 -36.41
CA GLU A 63 20.28 -36.87 -36.88
C GLU A 63 19.43 -36.92 -38.17
#